data_AF-A0A7S0LT65-F1
#
_entry.id   AF-A0A7S0LT65-F1
#
_cell.length_a   1.000
_cell.length_b   1.000
_cell.length_c   1.000
_cell.angle_alpha   90.00
_cell.angle_beta   90.00
_cell.angle_gamma   90.00
#
_symmetry.space_group_name_H-M   'P 1'
#
loop_
_entity.id
_entity.type
_entity.pdbx_description
1 polymer ?
#
loop_
_entity_poly.entity_id
_entity_poly.type
_entity_poly.pdbx_seq_one_letter_code
_entity_poly.pdbx_strand_id
1 'polypeptide(L)'
;STSGRGEKDIYAGRMQQGSQVIRSAFTAEDLWHPAWFPSDFVKWAVPYSAYSAAVYPDYISGAGYILSHSTVEKVLATYAARDAPVVLVEDVFVGVLANASGITPRALNGAFQDPAASLAQTERIFQGKMLVHRVQEPTQAFRWLLGRGDKKRRRLTHSS
;
A
#
# COMPACT_ATOMS: atom_id res chain seq x y z
N SER A 1 24.05 -22.18 23.09
CA SER A 1 23.48 -20.86 22.78
C SER A 1 22.70 -20.97 21.47
N THR A 2 21.39 -21.13 21.57
CA THR A 2 20.50 -21.06 20.40
C THR A 2 20.44 -19.60 19.97
N SER A 3 21.10 -19.26 18.86
CA SER A 3 20.87 -17.99 18.18
C SER A 3 19.42 -17.99 17.70
N GLY A 4 18.53 -17.48 18.56
CA GLY A 4 17.15 -17.18 18.20
C GLY A 4 17.22 -16.30 16.96
N ARG A 5 16.77 -16.83 15.84
CA ARG A 5 16.60 -16.07 14.61
C ARG A 5 15.48 -15.09 14.93
N GLY A 6 15.85 -13.94 15.52
CA GLY A 6 14.91 -12.94 16.03
C GLY A 6 13.85 -12.66 14.98
N GLU A 7 12.60 -12.57 15.41
CA GLU A 7 11.49 -12.25 14.52
C GLU A 7 11.88 -11.01 13.73
N LYS A 8 11.94 -11.13 12.40
CA LYS A 8 12.34 -10.02 11.56
C LYS A 8 11.17 -9.05 11.51
N ASP A 9 11.43 -7.78 11.80
CA ASP A 9 10.47 -6.72 11.53
C ASP A 9 10.13 -6.73 10.03
N ILE A 10 8.83 -6.85 9.75
CA ILE A 10 8.25 -6.76 8.42
C ILE A 10 7.27 -5.60 8.44
N TYR A 11 7.45 -4.66 7.52
CA TYR A 11 6.47 -3.67 7.12
C TYR A 11 6.54 -3.59 5.60
N ALA A 12 5.54 -4.13 4.89
CA ALA A 12 5.69 -4.39 3.46
C ALA A 12 4.41 -4.26 2.64
N GLY A 13 4.54 -3.82 1.39
CA GLY A 13 3.43 -3.69 0.45
C GLY A 13 3.75 -2.70 -0.68
N ARG A 14 2.77 -1.90 -1.10
CA ARG A 14 2.97 -0.84 -2.11
C ARG A 14 3.59 0.42 -1.50
N MET A 15 4.91 0.52 -1.61
CA MET A 15 5.69 1.62 -1.06
C MET A 15 5.40 2.96 -1.76
N GLN A 16 5.37 4.03 -0.98
CA GLN A 16 5.39 5.43 -1.39
C GLN A 16 6.66 6.07 -0.86
N GLN A 17 7.29 6.89 -1.71
CA GLN A 17 8.53 7.58 -1.38
C GLN A 17 8.40 9.05 -1.79
N GLY A 18 8.94 9.94 -0.96
CA GLY A 18 8.93 11.38 -1.25
C GLY A 18 7.52 11.98 -1.34
N SER A 19 6.52 11.37 -0.70
CA SER A 19 5.14 11.86 -0.73
C SER A 19 5.03 13.22 -0.04
N GLN A 20 4.67 14.23 -0.83
CA GLN A 20 4.42 15.57 -0.33
C GLN A 20 3.21 15.58 0.60
N VAL A 21 3.30 16.37 1.66
CA VAL A 21 2.19 16.64 2.55
C VAL A 21 1.21 17.59 1.87
N ILE A 22 0.00 17.10 1.58
CA ILE A 22 -1.07 17.92 1.01
C ILE A 22 -1.55 18.91 2.07
N ARG A 23 -1.58 20.19 1.76
CA ARG A 23 -2.10 21.24 2.65
C ARG A 23 -3.50 21.64 2.22
N SER A 24 -4.34 22.04 3.16
CA SER A 24 -5.71 22.48 2.89
C SER A 24 -5.80 23.73 2.02
N ALA A 25 -4.73 24.54 1.99
CA ALA A 25 -4.61 25.72 1.13
C ALA A 25 -4.10 25.41 -0.28
N PHE A 26 -3.73 24.16 -0.57
CA PHE A 26 -3.21 23.78 -1.90
C PHE A 26 -4.33 23.72 -2.94
N THR A 27 -4.01 24.21 -4.12
CA THR A 27 -4.78 24.08 -5.36
C THR A 27 -4.18 22.99 -6.25
N ALA A 28 -4.84 22.71 -7.38
CA ALA A 28 -4.29 21.78 -8.38
C ALA A 28 -2.96 22.27 -8.99
N GLU A 29 -2.65 23.56 -8.91
CA GLU A 29 -1.41 24.16 -9.42
C GLU A 29 -0.24 24.02 -8.44
N ASP A 30 -0.53 23.93 -7.13
CA ASP A 30 0.48 23.83 -6.07
C ASP A 30 1.04 22.41 -5.88
N LEU A 31 0.35 21.42 -6.45
CA LEU A 31 0.63 20.02 -6.23
C LEU A 31 1.46 19.42 -7.36
N TRP A 32 2.73 19.08 -7.09
CA TRP A 32 3.48 18.18 -7.96
C TRP A 32 2.91 16.78 -7.80
N HIS A 33 1.91 16.43 -8.61
CA HIS A 33 1.38 15.08 -8.65
C HIS A 33 1.31 14.55 -10.09
N PRO A 34 1.66 13.28 -10.32
CA PRO A 34 1.46 12.63 -11.62
C PRO A 34 -0.03 12.64 -11.99
N ALA A 35 -0.33 12.64 -13.30
CA ALA A 35 -1.69 12.82 -13.84
C ALA A 35 -2.76 11.82 -13.34
N TRP A 36 -2.36 10.75 -12.64
CA TRP A 36 -3.29 9.80 -12.00
C TRP A 36 -3.80 10.27 -10.62
N PHE A 37 -3.27 11.37 -10.07
CA PHE A 37 -3.64 11.81 -8.73
C PHE A 37 -5.06 12.35 -8.68
N PRO A 38 -5.90 11.93 -7.71
CA PRO A 38 -7.32 12.27 -7.73
C PRO A 38 -7.56 13.77 -7.52
N SER A 39 -8.51 14.35 -8.26
CA SER A 39 -8.90 15.76 -8.14
C SER A 39 -9.60 16.09 -6.82
N ASP A 40 -10.07 15.08 -6.08
CA ASP A 40 -10.73 15.18 -4.77
C ASP A 40 -9.74 14.99 -3.60
N PHE A 41 -8.52 15.52 -3.76
CA PHE A 41 -7.41 15.26 -2.84
C PHE A 41 -7.51 15.91 -1.47
N VAL A 42 -8.42 16.87 -1.31
CA VAL A 42 -8.64 17.63 -0.07
C VAL A 42 -8.93 16.71 1.12
N LYS A 43 -9.51 15.52 0.87
CA LYS A 43 -9.74 14.51 1.92
C LYS A 43 -8.46 13.95 2.57
N TRP A 44 -7.30 14.17 1.95
CA TRP A 44 -5.99 13.81 2.47
C TRP A 44 -5.17 15.03 2.93
N ALA A 45 -5.79 16.21 3.01
CA ALA A 45 -5.11 17.42 3.48
C ALA A 45 -4.75 17.31 4.96
N VAL A 46 -3.52 17.69 5.31
CA VAL A 46 -2.98 17.66 6.67
C VAL A 46 -2.47 19.05 7.03
N PRO A 47 -2.97 19.66 8.14
CA PRO A 47 -2.55 20.99 8.54
C PRO A 47 -1.12 20.98 9.09
N TYR A 48 -0.44 22.13 9.02
CA TYR A 48 0.91 22.29 9.57
C TYR A 48 1.00 21.99 11.07
N SER A 49 -0.07 22.25 11.82
CA SER A 49 -0.16 21.94 13.25
C SER A 49 -0.16 20.43 13.55
N ALA A 50 -0.64 19.60 12.62
CA ALA A 50 -0.64 18.15 12.76
C ALA A 50 0.68 17.53 12.27
N TYR A 51 1.27 18.08 11.22
CA TYR A 51 2.54 17.61 10.66
C TYR A 51 3.30 18.75 9.98
N SER A 52 4.43 19.16 10.54
CA SER A 52 5.13 20.38 10.11
C SER A 52 6.04 20.19 8.90
N ALA A 53 6.58 18.99 8.69
CA ALA A 53 7.47 18.71 7.56
C ALA A 53 6.72 18.75 6.22
N ALA A 54 7.45 19.01 5.13
CA ALA A 54 6.88 19.13 3.79
C ALA A 54 6.66 17.77 3.08
N VAL A 55 7.35 16.73 3.53
CA VAL A 55 7.37 15.38 2.93
C VAL A 55 7.26 14.36 4.05
N TYR A 56 6.47 13.30 3.83
CA TYR A 56 6.36 12.17 4.75
C TYR A 56 7.58 11.24 4.65
N PRO A 57 7.92 10.49 5.71
CA PRO A 57 8.83 9.35 5.56
C PRO A 57 8.24 8.32 4.58
N ASP A 58 9.10 7.44 4.06
CA ASP A 58 8.64 6.33 3.25
C ASP A 58 7.59 5.50 4.01
N TYR A 59 6.52 5.11 3.33
CA TYR A 59 5.41 4.36 3.92
C TYR A 59 4.81 3.39 2.93
N ILE A 60 4.02 2.43 3.42
CA ILE A 60 3.25 1.51 2.59
C ILE A 60 1.82 2.03 2.48
N SER A 61 1.36 2.23 1.25
CA SER A 61 0.04 2.80 0.94
C SER A 61 -0.95 1.80 0.37
N GLY A 62 -2.22 2.21 0.38
CA GLY A 62 -3.28 1.58 -0.39
C GLY A 62 -4.10 0.57 0.40
N ALA A 63 -4.70 -0.39 -0.31
CA ALA A 63 -5.76 -1.24 0.24
C ALA A 63 -5.30 -2.33 1.23
N GLY A 64 -3.99 -2.44 1.47
CA GLY A 64 -3.46 -3.36 2.45
C GLY A 64 -1.94 -3.42 2.46
N TYR A 65 -1.41 -3.89 3.57
CA TYR A 65 0.02 -4.06 3.82
C TYR A 65 0.24 -5.21 4.81
N ILE A 66 1.49 -5.66 4.94
CA ILE A 66 1.91 -6.77 5.80
C ILE A 66 2.74 -6.21 6.94
N LEU A 67 2.39 -6.59 8.16
CA LEU A 67 3.16 -6.31 9.37
C LEU A 67 3.50 -7.64 10.06
N SER A 68 4.74 -7.80 10.54
CA SER A 68 5.04 -8.86 11.52
C SER A 68 4.47 -8.50 12.88
N HIS A 69 4.34 -9.49 13.78
CA HIS A 69 3.88 -9.25 15.14
C HIS A 69 4.82 -8.26 15.86
N SER A 70 6.13 -8.48 15.73
CA SER A 70 7.15 -7.59 16.29
C SER A 70 7.05 -6.14 15.81
N THR A 71 6.66 -5.92 14.54
CA THR A 71 6.43 -4.59 13.99
C THR A 71 5.21 -3.93 14.64
N VAL A 72 4.11 -4.68 14.78
CA VAL A 72 2.88 -4.18 15.40
C VAL A 72 3.14 -3.74 16.84
N GLU A 73 3.85 -4.56 17.62
CA GLU A 73 4.20 -4.24 19.01
C GLU A 73 4.99 -2.92 19.12
N LYS A 74 6.00 -2.74 18.27
CA LYS A 74 6.83 -1.53 18.25
C LYS A 74 6.04 -0.29 17.84
N VAL A 75 5.23 -0.39 16.78
CA VAL A 75 4.38 0.71 16.31
C VAL A 75 3.39 1.13 17.39
N LEU A 76 2.75 0.17 18.07
CA LEU A 76 1.82 0.46 19.17
C LEU A 76 2.53 1.08 20.37
N ALA A 77 3.74 0.63 20.72
CA ALA A 77 4.53 1.22 21.79
C ALA A 77 4.90 2.68 21.49
N THR A 78 5.36 2.97 20.27
CA THR A 78 5.65 4.34 19.80
C THR A 78 4.40 5.23 19.82
N TYR A 79 3.25 4.70 19.41
CA TYR A 79 1.98 5.42 19.50
C TYR A 79 1.62 5.76 20.95
N ALA A 80 1.70 4.77 21.85
CA ALA A 80 1.37 4.95 23.26
C ALA A 80 2.29 5.98 23.96
N ALA A 81 3.57 6.03 23.58
CA ALA A 81 4.54 6.98 24.09
C ALA A 81 4.34 8.41 23.56
N ARG A 82 3.54 8.59 22.49
CA ARG A 82 3.36 9.86 21.76
C ARG A 82 4.67 10.39 21.16
N ASP A 83 5.55 9.48 20.75
CA ASP A 83 6.85 9.81 20.15
C ASP A 83 6.75 10.24 18.68
N ALA A 84 5.53 10.38 18.15
CA ALA A 84 5.29 10.80 16.78
C ALA A 84 4.02 11.66 16.64
N PRO A 85 3.98 12.58 15.66
CA PRO A 85 2.78 13.35 15.36
C PRO A 85 1.62 12.47 14.86
N VAL A 86 0.39 12.84 15.22
CA VAL A 86 -0.82 12.16 14.75
C VAL A 86 -1.26 12.74 13.41
N VAL A 87 -1.38 11.87 12.41
CA VAL A 87 -1.82 12.22 11.05
C VAL A 87 -3.12 11.48 10.75
N LEU A 88 -4.10 12.15 10.15
CA LEU A 88 -5.43 11.57 9.89
C LEU A 88 -5.49 10.68 8.63
N VAL A 89 -4.44 10.70 7.83
CA VAL A 89 -4.25 9.78 6.71
C VAL A 89 -3.62 8.50 7.25
N GLU A 90 -4.40 7.43 7.31
CA GLU A 90 -4.06 6.20 8.06
C GLU A 90 -2.75 5.55 7.61
N ASP A 91 -2.58 5.33 6.31
CA ASP A 91 -1.38 4.66 5.78
C ASP A 91 -0.10 5.48 5.99
N VAL A 92 -0.23 6.81 5.88
CA VAL A 92 0.82 7.77 6.28
C VAL A 92 1.12 7.67 7.78
N PHE A 93 0.09 7.62 8.63
CA PHE A 93 0.27 7.60 10.08
C PHE A 93 1.02 6.33 10.52
N VAL A 94 0.68 5.18 9.95
CA VAL A 94 1.42 3.93 10.16
C VAL A 94 2.88 4.09 9.73
N GLY A 95 3.14 4.74 8.59
CA GLY A 95 4.50 5.05 8.13
C GLY A 95 5.29 5.96 9.08
N VAL A 96 4.63 7.00 9.61
CA VAL A 96 5.22 7.92 10.60
C VAL A 96 5.60 7.19 11.88
N LEU A 97 4.73 6.30 12.39
CA LEU A 97 5.01 5.48 13.57
C LEU A 97 6.10 4.42 13.30
N ALA A 98 6.08 3.79 12.13
CA ALA A 98 7.11 2.83 11.71
C ALA A 98 8.49 3.51 11.64
N ASN A 99 8.56 4.70 11.06
CA ASN A 99 9.81 5.47 11.00
C ASN A 99 10.30 5.85 12.40
N ALA A 100 9.43 6.32 13.29
CA ALA A 100 9.78 6.67 14.66
C ALA A 100 10.21 5.45 15.50
N SER A 101 9.74 4.25 15.16
CA SER A 101 10.16 2.97 15.78
C SER A 101 11.39 2.33 15.13
N GLY A 102 12.02 2.98 14.14
CA GLY A 102 13.20 2.47 13.44
C GLY A 102 12.90 1.33 12.45
N ILE A 103 11.65 1.19 12.01
CA ILE A 103 11.21 0.16 11.07
C ILE A 103 11.16 0.72 9.66
N THR A 104 11.91 0.10 8.74
CA THR A 104 11.96 0.50 7.34
C THR A 104 10.91 -0.24 6.51
N PRO A 105 10.06 0.47 5.73
CA PRO A 105 9.13 -0.16 4.79
C PRO A 105 9.86 -0.93 3.70
N ARG A 106 9.23 -1.99 3.20
CA ARG A 106 9.75 -2.84 2.12
C ARG A 106 8.74 -2.92 0.98
N ALA A 107 9.19 -2.53 -0.21
CA ALA A 107 8.37 -2.68 -1.42
C ALA A 107 8.19 -4.16 -1.79
N LEU A 108 6.94 -4.59 -1.97
CA LEU A 108 6.58 -5.88 -2.58
C LEU A 108 6.08 -5.65 -4.00
N ASN A 109 7.03 -5.31 -4.87
CA ASN A 109 6.77 -4.93 -6.25
C ASN A 109 5.97 -6.01 -6.97
N GLY A 110 4.83 -5.59 -7.53
CA GLY A 110 3.99 -6.45 -8.33
C GLY A 110 3.06 -7.39 -7.55
N ALA A 111 3.20 -7.52 -6.22
CA ALA A 111 2.34 -8.36 -5.39
C ALA A 111 1.04 -7.65 -4.96
N PHE A 112 1.10 -6.33 -4.80
CA PHE A 112 -0.03 -5.45 -4.51
C PHE A 112 -0.35 -4.62 -5.75
N GLN A 113 -1.58 -4.69 -6.23
CA GLN A 113 -2.04 -4.01 -7.44
C GLN A 113 -3.19 -3.05 -7.13
N ASP A 114 -3.13 -1.86 -7.69
CA ASP A 114 -4.24 -0.88 -7.69
C ASP A 114 -4.41 -0.39 -9.13
N PRO A 115 -5.09 -1.21 -9.96
CA PRO A 115 -5.23 -0.90 -11.38
C PRO A 115 -6.09 0.36 -11.56
N ALA A 116 -5.77 1.13 -12.61
CA ALA A 116 -6.62 2.24 -13.02
C ALA A 116 -8.06 1.75 -13.26
N ALA A 117 -9.05 2.59 -12.96
CA ALA A 117 -10.46 2.21 -13.09
C ALA A 117 -10.85 1.76 -14.51
N SER A 118 -10.17 2.30 -15.53
CA SER A 118 -10.35 1.95 -16.95
C SER A 118 -9.63 0.67 -17.38
N LEU A 119 -8.74 0.10 -16.56
CA LEU A 119 -8.00 -1.09 -16.94
C LEU A 119 -8.91 -2.33 -16.91
N ALA A 120 -9.00 -3.03 -18.03
CA ALA A 120 -9.73 -4.29 -18.13
C ALA A 120 -9.16 -5.33 -17.16
N GLN A 121 -10.02 -5.86 -16.28
CA GLN A 121 -9.64 -6.87 -15.29
C GLN A 121 -9.65 -8.26 -15.91
N THR A 122 -8.47 -8.79 -16.21
CA THR A 122 -8.24 -10.12 -16.77
C THR A 122 -7.47 -11.00 -15.79
N GLU A 123 -7.45 -12.31 -16.01
CA GLU A 123 -6.70 -13.26 -15.17
C GLU A 123 -5.27 -12.83 -14.85
N ARG A 124 -4.58 -12.21 -15.82
CA ARG A 124 -3.19 -11.75 -15.70
C ARG A 124 -2.98 -10.77 -14.55
N ILE A 125 -3.94 -9.89 -14.26
CA ILE A 125 -3.78 -8.90 -13.19
C ILE A 125 -3.93 -9.51 -11.81
N PHE A 126 -4.46 -10.74 -11.69
CA PHE A 126 -4.70 -11.45 -10.44
C PHE A 126 -3.69 -12.59 -10.18
N GLN A 127 -3.16 -13.22 -11.23
CA GLN A 127 -2.20 -14.31 -11.06
C GLN A 127 -0.95 -13.87 -10.28
N GLY A 128 -0.61 -14.64 -9.24
CA GLY A 128 0.56 -14.39 -8.39
C GLY A 128 0.48 -13.10 -7.56
N LYS A 129 -0.71 -12.51 -7.42
CA LYS A 129 -0.92 -11.33 -6.57
C LYS A 129 -1.31 -11.73 -5.15
N MET A 130 -0.89 -10.91 -4.20
CA MET A 130 -1.37 -10.98 -2.82
C MET A 130 -2.64 -10.16 -2.66
N LEU A 131 -2.70 -9.00 -3.31
CA LEU A 131 -3.84 -8.10 -3.24
C LEU A 131 -4.04 -7.38 -4.58
N VAL A 132 -5.30 -7.30 -5.03
CA VAL A 132 -5.72 -6.46 -6.14
C VAL A 132 -6.88 -5.58 -5.65
N HIS A 133 -6.71 -4.26 -5.73
CA HIS A 133 -7.72 -3.29 -5.31
C HIS A 133 -8.75 -3.03 -6.42
N ARG A 134 -9.90 -2.43 -6.06
CA ARG A 134 -11.00 -2.05 -6.98
C ARG A 134 -11.51 -3.21 -7.85
N VAL A 135 -11.64 -4.40 -7.27
CA VAL A 135 -12.13 -5.58 -7.99
C VAL A 135 -13.57 -5.35 -8.49
N GLN A 136 -13.79 -5.56 -9.78
CA GLN A 136 -15.11 -5.39 -10.42
C GLN A 136 -15.97 -6.64 -10.26
N GLU A 137 -15.38 -7.82 -10.46
CA GLU A 137 -16.06 -9.12 -10.40
C GLU A 137 -15.43 -10.04 -9.34
N PRO A 138 -15.82 -9.92 -8.04
CA PRO A 138 -15.13 -10.59 -6.93
C PRO A 138 -15.02 -12.10 -7.07
N THR A 139 -16.09 -12.77 -7.50
CA THR A 139 -16.09 -14.23 -7.67
C THR A 139 -15.10 -14.67 -8.75
N GLN A 140 -15.08 -13.99 -9.89
CA GLN A 140 -14.17 -14.31 -10.99
C GLN A 140 -12.71 -13.96 -10.63
N ALA A 141 -12.50 -12.83 -9.96
CA ALA A 141 -11.20 -12.43 -9.41
C ALA A 141 -10.65 -13.47 -8.43
N PHE A 142 -11.48 -13.97 -7.51
CA PHE A 142 -11.08 -15.02 -6.58
C PHE A 142 -10.68 -16.31 -7.29
N ARG A 143 -11.39 -16.69 -8.36
CA ARG A 143 -10.99 -17.84 -9.19
C ARG A 143 -9.64 -17.64 -9.86
N TRP A 144 -9.37 -16.45 -10.38
CA TRP A 144 -8.09 -16.10 -11.00
C TRP A 144 -6.94 -16.03 -9.99
N LEU A 145 -7.17 -15.46 -8.80
CA LEU A 145 -6.21 -15.43 -7.69
C LEU A 145 -5.77 -16.83 -7.28
N LEU A 146 -6.72 -17.78 -7.20
CA LEU A 146 -6.44 -19.18 -6.86
C LEU A 146 -5.84 -20.00 -8.01
N GLY A 147 -5.57 -19.39 -9.17
CA GLY A 147 -5.08 -20.11 -10.35
C GLY A 147 -6.09 -21.11 -10.93
N ARG A 148 -7.39 -20.93 -10.63
CA ARG A 148 -8.49 -21.74 -11.17
C ARG A 148 -9.08 -21.11 -12.44
N GLY A 149 -8.23 -20.43 -13.22
CA GLY A 149 -8.57 -19.95 -14.56
C GLY A 149 -9.11 -21.07 -15.43
N ASP A 150 -10.06 -20.73 -16.29
CA ASP A 150 -10.85 -21.69 -17.04
C ASP A 150 -9.94 -22.55 -17.93
N LYS A 151 -9.69 -23.81 -17.53
CA LYS A 151 -8.79 -24.77 -18.20
C LYS A 151 -9.24 -25.15 -19.63
N LYS A 152 -10.27 -24.49 -20.19
CA LYS A 152 -10.91 -24.86 -21.45
C LYS A 152 -10.27 -24.33 -22.74
N ARG A 153 -9.15 -23.59 -22.69
CA ARG A 153 -8.51 -23.03 -23.91
C ARG A 153 -7.19 -23.68 -24.36
N ARG A 154 -6.93 -24.95 -24.00
CA ARG A 154 -5.74 -25.71 -24.49
C ARG A 154 -6.03 -27.11 -25.05
N ARG A 155 -7.21 -27.33 -25.62
CA ARG A 155 -7.41 -28.43 -26.57
C ARG A 155 -8.13 -27.88 -27.78
N LEU A 156 -7.42 -27.82 -28.91
CA LEU A 156 -7.88 -27.96 -30.30
C LEU A 156 -6.87 -27.27 -31.22
N THR A 157 -5.78 -27.98 -31.53
CA THR A 157 -5.00 -27.85 -32.77
C THR A 157 -4.13 -29.10 -32.92
N HIS A 158 -4.74 -30.26 -33.13
CA HIS A 158 -4.13 -31.36 -33.87
C HIS A 158 -5.22 -31.90 -34.79
N SER A 159 -5.34 -31.29 -35.97
CA SER A 159 -6.02 -31.92 -37.10
C SER A 159 -5.08 -32.94 -37.71
N SER A 160 -5.56 -34.16 -37.92
CA SER A 160 -5.06 -35.07 -38.95
C SER A 160 -6.27 -35.65 -39.65
#